data_AF-A0A3Q9GI25-F1
#
_entry.id   AF-A0A3Q9GI25-F1
#
_cell.length_a   1.000
_cell.length_b   1.000
_cell.length_c   1.000
_cell.angle_alpha   90.00
_cell.angle_beta   90.00
_cell.angle_gamma   90.00
#
_symmetry.space_group_name_H-M   'P 1'
#
loop_
_entity.id
_entity.type
_entity.pdbx_description
1 polymer ?
#
loop_
_entity_poly.entity_id
_entity_poly.type
_entity_poly.pdbx_seq_one_letter_code
_entity_poly.pdbx_strand_id
1 'polypeptide(L)'
;MSYQQSFTPAHPSNYTKGRGGKRITTIVIHHWDDPARNPQLSGVIATFQNPGRGASAHFVVEAGRVVQMVDLANTAWHAGNWPINQCSIGIECNPRCSDGDKATIGELIRNLQATYGPLRIIGHKDASSTACPGRYYPPASVLGPYITGGGSPTAPAPSVGGDIESLAQAVIRGEYGNGEDRKVRLGSQYSAVQARVNEILAGRASKPAPSAPASPAPAPAPDIEALADAVIRGDYGNGEDRKARLGHLYEAVQARVNAKLSGSAPAPAPGPNLEALADAVIRGEYGNGAERRNRLGHLYDAVQAIVNRKLS
;
A
#
# COMPACT_ATOMS: atom_id res chain seq x y z
N MET A 1 -6.70 -14.32 22.88
CA MET A 1 -6.45 -13.97 21.47
C MET A 1 -5.92 -12.55 21.45
N SER A 2 -4.89 -12.25 20.65
CA SER A 2 -4.34 -10.89 20.58
C SER A 2 -5.14 -9.97 19.66
N TYR A 3 -5.95 -10.54 18.76
CA TYR A 3 -6.84 -9.81 17.86
C TYR A 3 -8.28 -9.71 18.38
N GLN A 4 -8.98 -8.66 17.96
CA GLN A 4 -10.42 -8.53 18.12
C GLN A 4 -11.14 -9.31 17.00
N GLN A 5 -12.01 -10.24 17.38
CA GLN A 5 -12.86 -10.97 16.44
C GLN A 5 -14.29 -10.43 16.45
N SER A 6 -14.87 -10.29 15.27
CA SER A 6 -16.31 -10.05 15.11
C SER A 6 -16.91 -10.98 14.04
N PHE A 7 -18.23 -11.12 14.06
CA PHE A 7 -18.99 -11.76 13.00
C PHE A 7 -19.82 -10.69 12.28
N THR A 8 -19.62 -10.55 10.98
CA THR A 8 -20.36 -9.61 10.13
C THR A 8 -20.67 -10.35 8.83
N PRO A 9 -21.85 -10.94 8.69
CA PRO A 9 -22.07 -11.94 7.65
C PRO A 9 -22.02 -11.33 6.24
N ALA A 10 -21.46 -12.09 5.30
CA ALA A 10 -21.66 -11.88 3.88
C ALA A 10 -23.14 -12.07 3.53
N HIS A 11 -23.58 -11.51 2.40
CA HIS A 11 -24.94 -11.73 1.94
C HIS A 11 -25.21 -13.24 1.71
N PRO A 12 -26.38 -13.78 2.11
CA PRO A 12 -26.71 -15.20 1.92
C PRO A 12 -26.70 -15.67 0.45
N SER A 13 -26.73 -14.75 -0.51
CA SER A 13 -26.61 -15.03 -1.95
C SER A 13 -25.18 -15.27 -2.42
N ASN A 14 -24.16 -15.06 -1.57
CA ASN A 14 -22.74 -15.12 -1.94
C ASN A 14 -22.01 -16.36 -1.41
N TYR A 15 -22.73 -17.32 -0.84
CA TYR A 15 -22.16 -18.58 -0.34
C TYR A 15 -23.18 -19.72 -0.41
N THR A 16 -22.71 -20.95 -0.27
CA THR A 16 -23.56 -22.15 -0.24
C THR A 16 -23.62 -22.73 1.16
N LYS A 17 -24.83 -23.09 1.63
CA LYS A 17 -24.99 -23.78 2.91
C LYS A 17 -24.34 -25.17 2.87
N GLY A 18 -23.60 -25.51 3.92
CA GLY A 18 -22.86 -26.77 4.00
C GLY A 18 -21.62 -26.83 3.10
N ARG A 19 -20.93 -27.97 3.16
CA ARG A 19 -19.71 -28.29 2.39
C ARG A 19 -19.83 -29.50 1.46
N GLY A 20 -21.04 -29.98 1.22
CA GLY A 20 -21.29 -31.17 0.40
C GLY A 20 -20.57 -32.42 0.93
N GLY A 21 -20.52 -32.58 2.26
CA GLY A 21 -19.82 -33.69 2.92
C GLY A 21 -18.29 -33.60 2.95
N LYS A 22 -17.69 -32.53 2.39
CA LYS A 22 -16.24 -32.33 2.44
C LYS A 22 -15.79 -31.81 3.81
N ARG A 23 -14.67 -32.34 4.28
CA ARG A 23 -13.95 -31.81 5.45
C ARG A 23 -13.12 -30.60 5.05
N ILE A 24 -12.89 -29.71 6.01
CA ILE A 24 -11.91 -28.64 5.86
C ILE A 24 -10.51 -29.25 5.94
N THR A 25 -9.70 -29.05 4.90
CA THR A 25 -8.32 -29.55 4.81
C THR A 25 -7.33 -28.47 4.39
N THR A 26 -7.83 -27.32 3.92
CA THR A 26 -7.03 -26.30 3.25
C THR A 26 -7.40 -24.90 3.74
N ILE A 27 -6.42 -24.00 3.82
CA ILE A 27 -6.60 -22.56 3.92
C ILE A 27 -6.12 -21.94 2.61
N VAL A 28 -6.94 -21.07 2.02
CA VAL A 28 -6.57 -20.27 0.84
C VAL A 28 -6.35 -18.84 1.28
N ILE A 29 -5.12 -18.37 1.17
CA ILE A 29 -4.75 -16.99 1.44
C ILE A 29 -5.08 -16.14 0.21
N HIS A 30 -5.75 -15.02 0.46
CA HIS A 30 -6.06 -13.98 -0.51
C HIS A 30 -5.48 -12.65 -0.04
N HIS A 31 -5.40 -11.70 -0.96
CA HIS A 31 -5.33 -10.29 -0.61
C HIS A 31 -6.53 -9.58 -1.21
N TRP A 32 -7.09 -8.62 -0.48
CA TRP A 32 -8.11 -7.79 -1.07
C TRP A 32 -7.46 -6.64 -1.83
N ASP A 33 -7.90 -6.44 -3.07
CA ASP A 33 -7.65 -5.22 -3.83
C ASP A 33 -6.15 -4.87 -4.02
N ASP A 34 -5.88 -3.80 -4.76
CA ASP A 34 -4.54 -3.26 -4.94
C ASP A 34 -4.19 -2.32 -3.77
N PRO A 35 -3.09 -2.57 -3.03
CA PRO A 35 -2.68 -1.72 -1.92
C PRO A 35 -2.43 -0.26 -2.35
N ALA A 36 -2.12 0.00 -3.62
CA ALA A 36 -1.95 1.35 -4.17
C ALA A 36 -3.25 2.17 -4.15
N ARG A 37 -4.43 1.51 -4.10
CA ARG A 37 -5.74 2.18 -3.98
C ARG A 37 -6.14 2.49 -2.54
N ASN A 38 -5.26 2.22 -1.58
CA ASN A 38 -5.50 2.39 -0.15
C ASN A 38 -6.81 1.74 0.36
N PRO A 39 -7.12 0.50 -0.02
CA PRO A 39 -8.37 -0.17 0.34
C PRO A 39 -8.47 -0.35 1.85
N GLN A 40 -9.71 -0.29 2.35
CA GLN A 40 -10.06 -0.42 3.76
C GLN A 40 -10.82 -1.73 3.99
N LEU A 41 -10.64 -2.32 5.18
CA LEU A 41 -11.34 -3.55 5.59
C LEU A 41 -12.87 -3.42 5.46
N SER A 42 -13.43 -2.26 5.79
CA SER A 42 -14.88 -2.00 5.63
C SER A 42 -15.37 -2.10 4.18
N GLY A 43 -14.52 -1.76 3.21
CA GLY A 43 -14.84 -1.87 1.79
C GLY A 43 -15.02 -3.32 1.36
N VAL A 44 -14.17 -4.23 1.85
CA VAL A 44 -14.29 -5.67 1.54
C VAL A 44 -15.54 -6.27 2.16
N ILE A 45 -15.84 -5.91 3.42
CA ILE A 45 -17.07 -6.32 4.09
C ILE A 45 -18.28 -5.88 3.28
N ALA A 46 -18.37 -4.60 2.94
CA ALA A 46 -19.46 -4.05 2.13
C ALA A 46 -19.58 -4.78 0.77
N THR A 47 -18.45 -5.11 0.16
CA THR A 47 -18.44 -5.84 -1.11
C THR A 47 -19.03 -7.25 -0.97
N PHE A 48 -18.74 -7.97 0.11
CA PHE A 48 -19.32 -9.29 0.36
C PHE A 48 -20.77 -9.25 0.88
N GLN A 49 -21.23 -8.11 1.38
CA GLN A 49 -22.62 -7.85 1.73
C GLN A 49 -23.50 -7.47 0.53
N ASN A 50 -22.91 -7.15 -0.62
CA ASN A 50 -23.66 -6.89 -1.83
C ASN A 50 -24.25 -8.21 -2.38
N PRO A 51 -25.59 -8.35 -2.51
CA PRO A 51 -26.23 -9.58 -2.99
C PRO A 51 -25.82 -10.02 -4.41
N GLY A 52 -25.33 -9.09 -5.24
CA GLY A 52 -24.91 -9.37 -6.61
C GLY A 52 -23.41 -9.68 -6.76
N ARG A 53 -22.63 -9.76 -5.68
CA ARG A 53 -21.17 -9.93 -5.76
C ARG A 53 -20.77 -11.28 -6.37
N GLY A 54 -21.50 -12.36 -6.05
CA GLY A 54 -21.16 -13.70 -6.51
C GLY A 54 -19.82 -14.22 -5.98
N ALA A 55 -19.35 -13.69 -4.85
CA ALA A 55 -18.11 -14.10 -4.20
C ALA A 55 -18.14 -13.77 -2.70
N SER A 56 -17.41 -14.55 -1.89
CA SER A 56 -17.25 -14.36 -0.45
C SER A 56 -16.01 -15.10 0.06
N ALA A 57 -15.50 -14.71 1.23
CA ALA A 57 -14.49 -15.45 1.98
C ALA A 57 -14.99 -15.73 3.41
N HIS A 58 -14.30 -16.61 4.15
CA HIS A 58 -14.71 -16.90 5.54
C HIS A 58 -14.23 -15.81 6.48
N PHE A 59 -13.04 -15.25 6.25
CA PHE A 59 -12.46 -14.20 7.08
C PHE A 59 -11.92 -13.04 6.24
N VAL A 60 -12.00 -11.84 6.81
CA VAL A 60 -11.32 -10.61 6.37
C VAL A 60 -10.43 -10.16 7.52
N VAL A 61 -9.12 -10.03 7.27
CA VAL A 61 -8.11 -9.85 8.31
C VAL A 61 -7.16 -8.70 8.02
N GLU A 62 -6.98 -7.84 9.02
CA GLU A 62 -5.88 -6.87 9.11
C GLU A 62 -5.27 -6.91 10.51
N ALA A 63 -4.16 -6.21 10.72
CA ALA A 63 -3.48 -6.13 12.00
C ALA A 63 -4.45 -5.88 13.17
N GLY A 64 -4.51 -6.84 14.09
CA GLY A 64 -5.33 -6.79 15.31
C GLY A 64 -6.83 -7.05 15.11
N ARG A 65 -7.30 -7.29 13.88
CA ARG A 65 -8.75 -7.43 13.59
C ARG A 65 -9.03 -8.60 12.66
N VAL A 66 -9.95 -9.46 13.08
CA VAL A 66 -10.47 -10.59 12.30
C VAL A 66 -11.98 -10.46 12.19
N VAL A 67 -12.51 -10.31 10.99
CA VAL A 67 -13.96 -10.32 10.74
C VAL A 67 -14.33 -11.61 10.05
N GLN A 68 -15.13 -12.44 10.72
CA GLN A 68 -15.71 -13.62 10.11
C GLN A 68 -16.96 -13.23 9.30
N MET A 69 -16.98 -13.61 8.03
CA MET A 69 -18.02 -13.25 7.06
C MET A 69 -18.90 -14.45 6.68
N VAL A 70 -18.34 -15.65 6.62
CA VAL A 70 -19.08 -16.88 6.32
C VAL A 70 -18.83 -17.88 7.43
N ASP A 71 -19.91 -18.50 7.92
CA ASP A 71 -19.82 -19.58 8.90
C ASP A 71 -18.97 -20.73 8.35
N LEU A 72 -18.08 -21.28 9.18
CA LEU A 72 -17.14 -22.33 8.75
C LEU A 72 -17.85 -23.64 8.33
N ALA A 73 -19.09 -23.87 8.73
CA ALA A 73 -19.93 -24.97 8.25
C ALA A 73 -20.39 -24.79 6.79
N ASN A 74 -20.32 -23.58 6.25
CA ASN A 74 -20.76 -23.23 4.90
C ASN A 74 -19.58 -23.09 3.93
N THR A 75 -19.88 -23.13 2.63
CA THR A 75 -18.90 -22.96 1.55
C THR A 75 -18.91 -21.52 1.04
N ALA A 76 -17.89 -20.75 1.39
CA ALA A 76 -17.65 -19.44 0.77
C ALA A 76 -17.15 -19.58 -0.68
N TRP A 77 -17.44 -18.58 -1.51
CA TRP A 77 -17.10 -18.57 -2.94
C TRP A 77 -15.88 -17.67 -3.21
N HIS A 78 -14.66 -18.19 -2.99
CA HIS A 78 -13.44 -17.38 -3.07
C HIS A 78 -12.40 -17.90 -4.07
N ALA A 79 -12.25 -19.21 -4.22
CA ALA A 79 -11.08 -19.79 -4.90
C ALA A 79 -11.20 -19.83 -6.43
N GLY A 80 -12.35 -19.50 -7.01
CA GLY A 80 -12.63 -19.73 -8.43
C GLY A 80 -12.60 -21.22 -8.83
N ASN A 81 -12.62 -22.12 -7.83
CA ASN A 81 -12.51 -23.56 -7.99
C ASN A 81 -13.43 -24.23 -6.97
N TRP A 82 -14.52 -24.85 -7.43
CA TRP A 82 -15.58 -25.36 -6.56
C TRP A 82 -15.12 -26.48 -5.63
N PRO A 83 -14.42 -27.53 -6.09
CA PRO A 83 -13.84 -28.53 -5.19
C PRO A 83 -12.97 -27.92 -4.08
N ILE A 84 -12.16 -26.90 -4.39
CA ILE A 84 -11.34 -26.21 -3.39
C ILE A 84 -12.21 -25.39 -2.44
N ASN A 85 -13.22 -24.65 -2.93
CA ASN A 85 -14.15 -23.92 -2.07
C ASN A 85 -14.78 -24.84 -1.01
N GLN A 86 -15.22 -26.03 -1.40
CA GLN A 86 -15.88 -26.97 -0.49
C GLN A 86 -14.97 -27.46 0.64
N CYS A 87 -13.67 -27.66 0.39
CA CYS A 87 -12.72 -28.19 1.37
C CYS A 87 -11.79 -27.14 2.01
N SER A 88 -12.02 -25.84 1.77
CA SER A 88 -11.12 -24.80 2.25
C SER A 88 -11.76 -23.64 3.01
N ILE A 89 -10.92 -22.95 3.77
CA ILE A 89 -11.20 -21.66 4.41
C ILE A 89 -10.46 -20.57 3.64
N GLY A 90 -11.17 -19.71 2.91
CA GLY A 90 -10.64 -18.46 2.36
C GLY A 90 -10.44 -17.37 3.42
N ILE A 91 -9.24 -16.78 3.45
CA ILE A 91 -8.86 -15.64 4.29
C ILE A 91 -8.43 -14.48 3.37
N GLU A 92 -9.24 -13.42 3.34
CA GLU A 92 -8.92 -12.16 2.69
C GLU A 92 -8.02 -11.34 3.61
N CYS A 93 -6.82 -11.01 3.15
CA CYS A 93 -5.81 -10.34 3.95
C CYS A 93 -5.58 -8.90 3.47
N ASN A 94 -5.28 -7.99 4.40
CA ASN A 94 -4.84 -6.64 4.06
C ASN A 94 -3.66 -6.69 3.08
N PRO A 95 -3.77 -6.10 1.88
CA PRO A 95 -2.78 -6.23 0.82
C PRO A 95 -1.45 -5.55 1.15
N ARG A 96 -1.40 -4.72 2.20
CA ARG A 96 -0.16 -4.09 2.67
C ARG A 96 0.83 -5.11 3.23
N CYS A 97 0.33 -6.21 3.83
CA CYS A 97 1.14 -7.33 4.32
C CYS A 97 2.18 -6.90 5.37
N SER A 98 1.75 -6.11 6.37
CA SER A 98 2.61 -5.72 7.49
C SER A 98 2.93 -6.90 8.40
N ASP A 99 3.91 -6.76 9.29
CA ASP A 99 4.18 -7.78 10.31
C ASP A 99 2.98 -7.96 11.25
N GLY A 100 2.24 -6.89 11.54
CA GLY A 100 1.01 -6.95 12.32
C GLY A 100 -0.10 -7.73 11.61
N ASP A 101 -0.24 -7.54 10.29
CA ASP A 101 -1.17 -8.33 9.47
C ASP A 101 -0.77 -9.82 9.53
N LYS A 102 0.50 -10.14 9.27
CA LYS A 102 1.02 -11.52 9.28
C LYS A 102 0.90 -12.19 10.64
N ALA A 103 1.15 -11.46 11.73
CA ALA A 103 0.98 -11.96 13.09
C ALA A 103 -0.48 -12.32 13.40
N THR A 104 -1.40 -11.44 12.99
CA THR A 104 -2.85 -11.67 13.17
C THR A 104 -3.30 -12.87 12.34
N ILE A 105 -2.89 -12.96 11.08
CA ILE A 105 -3.19 -14.10 10.20
C ILE A 105 -2.57 -15.38 10.75
N GLY A 106 -1.33 -15.35 11.22
CA GLY A 106 -0.64 -16.49 11.81
C GLY A 106 -1.34 -17.00 13.07
N GLU A 107 -1.80 -16.11 13.95
CA GLU A 107 -2.62 -16.49 15.10
C GLU A 107 -3.96 -17.11 14.70
N LEU A 108 -4.66 -16.50 13.73
CA LEU A 108 -5.91 -17.06 13.20
C LEU A 108 -5.69 -18.47 12.63
N ILE A 109 -4.63 -18.67 11.84
CA ILE A 109 -4.27 -19.98 11.28
C ILE A 109 -3.97 -21.00 12.37
N ARG A 110 -3.22 -20.62 13.43
CA ARG A 110 -3.02 -21.50 14.59
C ARG A 110 -4.34 -21.92 15.23
N ASN A 111 -5.24 -20.96 15.45
CA ASN A 111 -6.53 -21.23 16.07
C ASN A 111 -7.38 -22.18 15.21
N LEU A 112 -7.38 -21.99 13.89
CA LEU A 112 -8.06 -22.90 12.96
C LEU A 112 -7.43 -24.29 12.97
N GLN A 113 -6.09 -24.39 12.97
CA GLN A 113 -5.41 -25.69 13.01
C GLN A 113 -5.59 -26.41 14.34
N ALA A 114 -5.75 -25.69 15.46
CA ALA A 114 -6.09 -26.28 16.74
C ALA A 114 -7.48 -26.95 16.73
N THR A 115 -8.41 -26.43 15.93
CA THR A 115 -9.76 -27.01 15.78
C THR A 115 -9.82 -28.12 14.72
N TYR A 116 -9.19 -27.92 13.56
CA TYR A 116 -9.35 -28.80 12.39
C TYR A 116 -8.17 -29.74 12.14
N GLY A 117 -7.13 -29.67 12.97
CA GLY A 117 -5.85 -30.33 12.73
C GLY A 117 -4.99 -29.57 11.71
N PRO A 118 -3.85 -30.14 11.27
CA PRO A 118 -2.99 -29.51 10.28
C PRO A 118 -3.74 -29.19 8.98
N LEU A 119 -3.63 -27.95 8.52
CA LEU A 119 -4.28 -27.49 7.29
C LEU A 119 -3.23 -27.15 6.24
N ARG A 120 -3.45 -27.57 5.00
CA ARG A 120 -2.61 -27.16 3.87
C ARG A 120 -2.82 -25.66 3.62
N ILE A 121 -1.75 -24.88 3.50
CA ILE A 121 -1.83 -23.43 3.26
C ILE A 121 -1.38 -23.15 1.82
N ILE A 122 -2.27 -22.58 1.02
CA ILE A 122 -2.01 -22.22 -0.38
C ILE A 122 -2.41 -20.77 -0.67
N GLY A 123 -1.89 -20.18 -1.74
CA GLY A 123 -2.37 -18.91 -2.26
C GLY A 123 -3.52 -19.12 -3.25
N HIS A 124 -4.34 -18.10 -3.48
CA HIS A 124 -5.42 -18.18 -4.48
C HIS A 124 -4.91 -18.56 -5.88
N LYS A 125 -3.72 -18.09 -6.27
CA LYS A 125 -3.06 -18.46 -7.53
C LYS A 125 -2.70 -19.94 -7.67
N ASP A 126 -2.63 -20.69 -6.57
CA ASP A 126 -2.43 -22.15 -6.62
C ASP A 126 -3.75 -22.90 -6.88
N ALA A 127 -4.89 -22.21 -6.74
CA ALA A 127 -6.24 -22.76 -6.96
C ALA A 127 -6.84 -22.36 -8.33
N SER A 128 -6.46 -21.20 -8.86
CA SER A 128 -6.96 -20.61 -10.12
C SER A 128 -5.98 -19.59 -10.70
N SER A 129 -6.15 -19.19 -11.97
CA SER A 129 -5.27 -18.19 -12.61
C SER A 129 -5.58 -16.78 -12.10
N THR A 130 -4.68 -16.22 -11.27
CA THR A 130 -4.82 -14.89 -10.67
C THR A 130 -3.47 -14.39 -10.14
N ALA A 131 -3.34 -13.07 -9.93
CA ALA A 131 -2.21 -12.46 -9.22
C ALA A 131 -2.32 -12.59 -7.68
N CYS A 132 -3.52 -12.89 -7.17
CA CYS A 132 -3.78 -13.11 -5.75
C CYS A 132 -2.98 -14.33 -5.24
N PRO A 133 -2.27 -14.26 -4.09
CA PRO A 133 -2.43 -13.30 -2.99
C PRO A 133 -1.38 -12.19 -2.93
N GLY A 134 -0.79 -11.83 -4.08
CA GLY A 134 0.19 -10.74 -4.15
C GLY A 134 1.36 -10.94 -3.18
N ARG A 135 1.53 -9.98 -2.26
CA ARG A 135 2.65 -9.93 -1.29
C ARG A 135 2.69 -11.10 -0.30
N TYR A 136 1.62 -11.87 -0.19
CA TYR A 136 1.61 -13.07 0.65
C TYR A 136 2.15 -14.31 -0.08
N TYR A 137 2.52 -14.23 -1.36
CA TYR A 137 3.03 -15.40 -2.08
C TYR A 137 4.55 -15.57 -1.95
N PRO A 138 5.04 -16.79 -1.70
CA PRO A 138 4.29 -17.99 -1.30
C PRO A 138 3.89 -17.94 0.19
N PRO A 139 2.64 -18.30 0.54
CA PRO A 139 2.12 -18.07 1.90
C PRO A 139 2.80 -18.93 2.96
N ALA A 140 3.24 -20.14 2.61
CA ALA A 140 4.01 -20.98 3.52
C ALA A 140 5.30 -20.29 4.00
N SER A 141 5.96 -19.51 3.13
CA SER A 141 7.17 -18.77 3.48
C SER A 141 6.86 -17.47 4.21
N VAL A 142 5.86 -16.71 3.73
CA VAL A 142 5.53 -15.39 4.29
C VAL A 142 4.88 -15.50 5.68
N LEU A 143 4.01 -16.49 5.87
CA LEU A 143 3.25 -16.69 7.11
C LEU A 143 3.85 -17.78 8.00
N GLY A 144 4.71 -18.67 7.46
CA GLY A 144 5.31 -19.78 8.21
C GLY A 144 5.90 -19.38 9.56
N PRO A 145 6.78 -18.36 9.64
CA PRO A 145 7.35 -17.90 10.91
C PRO A 145 6.27 -17.46 11.91
N TYR A 146 5.23 -16.81 11.41
CA TYR A 146 4.11 -16.32 12.21
C TYR A 146 3.22 -17.45 12.69
N ILE A 147 3.08 -18.55 11.96
CA ILE A 147 2.24 -19.70 12.32
C ILE A 147 2.91 -20.59 13.36
N THR A 148 4.22 -20.83 13.26
CA THR A 148 4.96 -21.70 14.19
C THR A 148 5.25 -21.06 15.55
N GLY A 149 4.76 -19.83 15.78
CA GLY A 149 4.93 -19.10 17.04
C GLY A 149 6.23 -18.29 17.14
N GLY A 150 7.09 -18.32 16.10
CA GLY A 150 8.32 -17.53 16.04
C GLY A 150 8.12 -16.09 15.56
N GLY A 151 6.97 -15.79 14.95
CA GLY A 151 6.60 -14.47 14.43
C GLY A 151 5.58 -13.72 15.31
N SER A 152 5.53 -13.97 16.62
CA SER A 152 4.94 -12.94 17.49
C SER A 152 5.65 -11.61 17.20
N PRO A 153 4.95 -10.46 17.15
CA PRO A 153 5.66 -9.19 17.14
C PRO A 153 6.58 -9.26 18.34
N THR A 154 7.89 -9.16 18.10
CA THR A 154 8.82 -8.97 19.20
C THR A 154 8.22 -7.85 20.04
N ALA A 155 8.01 -8.14 21.32
CA ALA A 155 7.76 -7.13 22.35
C ALA A 155 8.70 -5.93 22.08
N PRO A 156 8.25 -4.69 22.36
CA PRO A 156 8.90 -3.48 21.86
C PRO A 156 10.40 -3.60 22.04
N ALA A 157 11.15 -3.32 20.97
CA ALA A 157 12.60 -3.17 21.07
C ALA A 157 12.86 -2.38 22.36
N PRO A 158 13.77 -2.86 23.23
CA PRO A 158 13.93 -2.29 24.55
C PRO A 158 14.00 -0.78 24.40
N SER A 159 13.26 -0.05 25.23
CA SER A 159 13.49 1.38 25.44
C SER A 159 14.85 1.54 26.11
N VAL A 160 15.91 1.14 25.43
CA VAL A 160 17.22 1.70 25.64
C VAL A 160 17.05 3.15 25.23
N GLY A 161 17.47 4.06 26.08
CA GLY A 161 17.73 5.45 25.68
C GLY A 161 18.82 5.48 24.61
N GLY A 162 18.51 4.95 23.42
CA GLY A 162 19.32 5.08 22.22
C GLY A 162 19.18 6.49 21.73
N ASP A 163 20.31 7.11 21.44
CA ASP A 163 20.33 8.38 20.74
C ASP A 163 19.54 8.30 19.43
N ILE A 164 19.04 9.46 18.98
CA ILE A 164 18.26 9.60 17.74
C ILE A 164 19.04 9.05 16.53
N GLU A 165 20.37 9.07 16.58
CA GLU A 165 21.28 8.52 15.58
C GLU A 165 21.12 7.00 15.43
N SER A 166 21.21 6.25 16.53
CA SER A 166 21.12 4.79 16.53
C SER A 166 19.75 4.32 16.05
N LEU A 167 18.69 5.01 16.49
CA LEU A 167 17.32 4.75 16.05
C LEU A 167 17.13 5.05 14.57
N ALA A 168 17.71 6.14 14.06
CA ALA A 168 17.67 6.47 12.64
C ALA A 168 18.39 5.44 11.78
N GLN A 169 19.56 4.96 12.22
CA GLN A 169 20.28 3.88 11.53
C GLN A 169 19.49 2.56 11.52
N ALA A 170 18.82 2.22 12.62
CA ALA A 170 17.96 1.04 12.70
C ALA A 170 16.73 1.14 11.78
N VAL A 171 16.14 2.34 11.66
CA VAL A 171 15.10 2.63 10.66
C VAL A 171 15.62 2.44 9.24
N ILE A 172 16.83 2.92 8.93
CA ILE A 172 17.47 2.76 7.61
C ILE A 172 17.74 1.27 7.30
N ARG A 173 18.09 0.46 8.30
CA ARG A 173 18.24 -1.00 8.18
C ARG A 173 16.91 -1.74 8.05
N GLY A 174 15.78 -1.06 8.20
CA GLY A 174 14.43 -1.62 8.03
C GLY A 174 13.82 -2.24 9.30
N GLU A 175 14.45 -2.09 10.46
CA GLU A 175 14.07 -2.77 11.71
C GLU A 175 12.75 -2.23 12.31
N TYR A 176 12.32 -1.04 11.89
CA TYR A 176 11.14 -0.34 12.40
C TYR A 176 9.92 -0.40 11.46
N GLY A 177 9.97 -1.21 10.40
CA GLY A 177 8.88 -1.27 9.42
C GLY A 177 8.69 0.04 8.64
N ASN A 178 7.51 0.25 8.09
CA ASN A 178 7.17 1.40 7.24
C ASN A 178 5.88 2.10 7.67
N GLY A 179 5.74 3.39 7.35
CA GLY A 179 4.52 4.16 7.61
C GLY A 179 4.10 4.19 9.08
N GLU A 180 2.84 3.83 9.34
CA GLU A 180 2.24 3.85 10.68
C GLU A 180 2.90 2.84 11.64
N ASP A 181 3.39 1.69 11.14
CA ASP A 181 4.11 0.73 11.98
C ASP A 181 5.38 1.36 12.57
N ARG A 182 6.10 2.16 11.77
CA ARG A 182 7.28 2.91 12.23
C ARG A 182 6.88 3.97 13.27
N LYS A 183 5.75 4.64 13.06
CA LYS A 183 5.24 5.68 13.95
C LYS A 183 4.78 5.11 15.30
N VAL A 184 4.10 3.97 15.28
CA VAL A 184 3.70 3.23 16.49
C VAL A 184 4.93 2.71 17.23
N ARG A 185 5.92 2.15 16.52
CA ARG A 185 7.15 1.61 17.13
C ARG A 185 8.09 2.67 17.70
N LEU A 186 8.18 3.85 17.07
CA LEU A 186 9.02 4.96 17.55
C LEU A 186 8.29 5.89 18.53
N GLY A 187 6.97 5.83 18.60
CA GLY A 187 6.15 6.65 19.51
C GLY A 187 6.47 8.14 19.40
N SER A 188 6.72 8.79 20.55
CA SER A 188 7.06 10.22 20.60
C SER A 188 8.39 10.57 19.91
N GLN A 189 9.27 9.60 19.70
CA GLN A 189 10.57 9.80 19.04
C GLN A 189 10.46 9.79 17.51
N TYR A 190 9.31 9.41 16.95
CA TYR A 190 9.12 9.28 15.50
C TYR A 190 9.57 10.51 14.72
N SER A 191 9.15 11.72 15.13
CA SER A 191 9.46 12.96 14.41
C SER A 191 10.97 13.22 14.37
N ALA A 192 11.64 13.09 15.52
CA ALA A 192 13.08 13.34 15.64
C ALA A 192 13.91 12.28 14.89
N VAL A 193 13.54 11.00 15.01
CA VAL A 193 14.21 9.90 14.31
C VAL A 193 13.99 10.01 12.80
N GLN A 194 12.78 10.34 12.34
CA GLN A 194 12.50 10.49 10.91
C GLN A 194 13.23 11.70 10.31
N ALA A 195 13.34 12.81 11.05
CA ALA A 195 14.17 13.94 10.63
C ALA A 195 15.64 13.52 10.47
N ARG A 196 16.18 12.76 11.43
CA ARG A 196 17.56 12.29 11.36
C ARG A 196 17.81 11.27 10.25
N VAL A 197 16.85 10.38 9.97
CA VAL A 197 16.88 9.49 8.80
C VAL A 197 17.01 10.30 7.51
N ASN A 198 16.21 11.37 7.37
CA ASN A 198 16.26 12.24 6.20
C ASN A 198 17.63 12.94 6.07
N GLU A 199 18.21 13.40 7.18
CA GLU A 199 19.56 13.99 7.20
C GLU A 199 20.66 12.99 6.80
N ILE A 200 20.63 11.76 7.33
CA ILE A 200 21.63 10.72 7.02
C ILE A 200 21.56 10.32 5.54
N LEU A 201 20.34 10.23 4.99
CA LEU A 201 20.12 9.89 3.58
C LEU A 201 20.48 11.06 2.65
N ALA A 202 20.26 12.30 3.08
CA ALA A 202 20.71 13.49 2.37
C ALA A 202 22.25 13.64 2.39
N GLY A 203 22.89 13.36 3.52
CA GLY A 203 24.35 13.46 3.70
C GLY A 203 25.17 12.35 3.02
N ARG A 204 24.53 11.27 2.55
CA ARG A 204 25.18 10.25 1.70
C ARG A 204 25.32 10.69 0.24
N ALA A 205 24.71 11.81 -0.15
CA ALA A 205 24.95 12.50 -1.40
C ALA A 205 25.73 13.80 -1.13
N SER A 206 27.04 13.78 -1.45
CA SER A 206 27.94 14.94 -1.57
C SER A 206 28.69 15.38 -0.29
N LYS A 207 30.02 15.32 -0.37
CA LYS A 207 30.95 16.16 0.42
C LYS A 207 31.33 17.38 -0.45
N PRO A 208 31.11 18.63 -0.02
CA PRO A 208 31.80 19.78 -0.60
C PRO A 208 32.78 20.43 0.41
N ALA A 209 33.87 20.99 -0.13
CA ALA A 209 34.78 21.90 0.57
C ALA A 209 34.31 23.38 0.40
N PRO A 210 34.78 24.35 1.21
CA PRO A 210 34.01 25.54 1.57
C PRO A 210 34.32 26.80 0.75
N SER A 211 33.29 27.60 0.47
CA SER A 211 33.40 29.08 0.42
C SER A 211 32.00 29.73 0.57
N ALA A 212 31.94 30.84 1.32
CA ALA A 212 30.77 31.71 1.54
C ALA A 212 30.90 33.02 0.72
N PRO A 213 29.96 33.98 0.77
CA PRO A 213 28.52 33.88 0.52
C PRO A 213 28.08 34.86 -0.61
N ALA A 214 26.99 34.56 -1.32
CA ALA A 214 26.26 35.56 -2.12
C ALA A 214 24.74 35.30 -2.03
N SER A 215 23.97 36.36 -1.76
CA SER A 215 22.51 36.36 -1.64
C SER A 215 21.80 36.38 -3.03
N PRO A 216 20.48 36.16 -3.10
CA PRO A 216 19.88 35.00 -3.74
C PRO A 216 19.46 35.26 -5.20
N ALA A 217 19.87 34.36 -6.09
CA ALA A 217 19.25 34.19 -7.39
C ALA A 217 17.92 33.40 -7.23
N PRO A 218 16.93 33.59 -8.11
CA PRO A 218 15.65 32.87 -8.05
C PRO A 218 15.90 31.36 -8.09
N ALA A 219 15.20 30.62 -7.23
CA ALA A 219 15.43 29.20 -7.00
C ALA A 219 15.43 28.38 -8.30
N PRO A 220 16.38 27.44 -8.49
CA PRO A 220 16.39 26.56 -9.65
C PRO A 220 15.12 25.70 -9.66
N ALA A 221 14.61 25.41 -10.85
CA ALA A 221 13.43 24.57 -11.03
C ALA A 221 13.61 23.21 -10.33
N PRO A 222 12.52 22.56 -9.86
CA PRO A 222 12.62 21.32 -9.10
C PRO A 222 13.26 20.19 -9.93
N ASP A 223 14.31 19.57 -9.40
CA ASP A 223 15.01 18.45 -10.04
C ASP A 223 14.19 17.15 -9.89
N ILE A 224 13.43 16.82 -10.93
CA ILE A 224 12.56 15.65 -11.00
C ILE A 224 13.34 14.33 -10.88
N GLU A 225 14.59 14.27 -11.32
CA GLU A 225 15.44 13.07 -11.20
C GLU A 225 15.80 12.80 -9.75
N ALA A 226 16.28 13.84 -9.06
CA ALA A 226 16.63 13.75 -7.65
C ALA A 226 15.41 13.39 -6.79
N LEU A 227 14.24 13.96 -7.11
CA LEU A 227 12.97 13.65 -6.47
C LEU A 227 12.52 12.21 -6.77
N ALA A 228 12.71 11.70 -7.98
CA ALA A 228 12.37 10.33 -8.34
C ALA A 228 13.27 9.32 -7.61
N ASP A 229 14.57 9.61 -7.50
CA ASP A 229 15.48 8.78 -6.71
C ASP A 229 15.13 8.81 -5.22
N ALA A 230 14.73 9.97 -4.69
CA ALA A 230 14.24 10.09 -3.31
C ALA A 230 12.94 9.29 -3.09
N VAL A 231 12.04 9.26 -4.08
CA VAL A 231 10.84 8.43 -4.02
C VAL A 231 11.17 6.93 -4.07
N ILE A 232 12.12 6.51 -4.91
CA ILE A 232 12.59 5.11 -4.99
C ILE A 232 13.25 4.68 -3.68
N ARG A 233 13.99 5.58 -3.03
CA ARG A 233 14.56 5.38 -1.69
C ARG A 233 13.52 5.38 -0.57
N GLY A 234 12.32 5.88 -0.83
CA GLY A 234 11.19 5.90 0.11
C GLY A 234 11.03 7.18 0.92
N ASP A 235 11.77 8.25 0.59
CA ASP A 235 11.84 9.51 1.35
C ASP A 235 10.50 10.28 1.38
N TYR A 236 9.64 10.02 0.40
CA TYR A 236 8.34 10.69 0.22
C TYR A 236 7.15 9.86 0.72
N GLY A 237 7.37 8.71 1.36
CA GLY A 237 6.27 7.83 1.75
C GLY A 237 5.56 7.19 0.55
N ASN A 238 4.33 6.75 0.74
CA ASN A 238 3.54 6.05 -0.28
C ASN A 238 2.17 6.73 -0.48
N GLY A 239 1.57 6.57 -1.66
CA GLY A 239 0.22 7.05 -1.97
C GLY A 239 0.02 8.55 -1.71
N GLU A 240 -1.00 8.88 -0.92
CA GLU A 240 -1.41 10.26 -0.62
C GLU A 240 -0.36 11.04 0.17
N ASP A 241 0.49 10.40 0.99
CA ASP A 241 1.61 11.10 1.64
C ASP A 241 2.64 11.55 0.61
N ARG A 242 2.94 10.69 -0.38
CA ARG A 242 3.82 11.04 -1.50
C ARG A 242 3.21 12.14 -2.35
N LYS A 243 1.91 12.05 -2.61
CA LYS A 243 1.16 13.04 -3.40
C LYS A 243 1.02 14.39 -2.69
N ALA A 244 0.75 14.39 -1.39
CA ALA A 244 0.69 15.61 -0.57
C ALA A 244 2.06 16.28 -0.45
N ARG A 245 3.14 15.49 -0.36
CA ARG A 245 4.52 16.01 -0.23
C ARG A 245 5.12 16.48 -1.56
N LEU A 246 4.82 15.80 -2.68
CA LEU A 246 5.28 16.21 -4.01
C LEU A 246 4.36 17.27 -4.63
N GLY A 247 3.10 17.35 -4.18
CA GLY A 247 2.11 18.29 -4.69
C GLY A 247 1.99 18.21 -6.21
N HIS A 248 2.14 19.35 -6.88
CA HIS A 248 2.08 19.44 -8.34
C HIS A 248 3.20 18.66 -9.06
N LEU A 249 4.30 18.30 -8.37
CA LEU A 249 5.42 17.54 -8.93
C LEU A 249 5.18 16.03 -8.94
N TYR A 250 4.11 15.57 -8.28
CA TYR A 250 3.82 14.14 -8.10
C TYR A 250 3.82 13.37 -9.42
N GLU A 251 3.11 13.86 -10.44
CA GLU A 251 2.97 13.17 -11.72
C GLU A 251 4.31 13.04 -12.46
N ALA A 252 5.09 14.13 -12.52
CA ALA A 252 6.39 14.14 -13.20
C ALA A 252 7.39 13.21 -12.50
N VAL A 253 7.42 13.25 -11.17
CA VAL A 253 8.30 12.40 -10.36
C VAL A 253 7.87 10.94 -10.43
N GLN A 254 6.58 10.65 -10.35
CA GLN A 254 6.06 9.28 -10.40
C GLN A 254 6.26 8.63 -11.78
N ALA A 255 6.11 9.39 -12.86
CA ALA A 255 6.44 8.93 -14.22
C ALA A 255 7.93 8.54 -14.32
N ARG A 256 8.82 9.35 -13.73
CA ARG A 256 10.25 9.06 -13.74
C ARG A 256 10.62 7.85 -12.87
N VAL A 257 10.01 7.69 -11.71
CA VAL A 257 10.14 6.49 -10.85
C VAL A 257 9.76 5.22 -11.63
N ASN A 258 8.64 5.26 -12.36
CA ASN A 258 8.18 4.12 -13.16
C ASN A 258 9.15 3.77 -14.30
N ALA A 259 9.75 4.78 -14.94
CA ALA A 259 10.77 4.59 -15.97
C ALA A 259 12.07 3.98 -15.42
N LYS A 260 12.48 4.33 -14.19
CA LYS A 260 13.67 3.75 -13.54
C LYS A 260 13.46 2.29 -13.11
N LEU A 261 12.24 1.93 -12.69
CA LEU A 261 11.92 0.58 -12.19
C LEU A 261 11.61 -0.44 -13.30
N SER A 262 11.37 0.00 -14.54
CA SER A 262 11.07 -0.87 -15.69
C SER A 262 12.29 -1.25 -16.54
N GLY A 263 13.50 -0.78 -16.20
CA GLY A 263 14.77 -1.23 -16.81
C GLY A 263 15.04 -0.74 -18.24
N SER A 264 14.16 0.04 -18.87
CA SER A 264 14.35 0.59 -20.21
C SER A 264 14.39 2.12 -20.16
N ALA A 265 15.57 2.70 -20.37
CA ALA A 265 15.69 4.12 -20.67
C ALA A 265 15.35 4.37 -22.16
N PRO A 266 14.47 5.34 -22.42
CA PRO A 266 14.89 6.45 -23.26
C PRO A 266 14.70 7.78 -22.52
N ALA A 267 15.51 8.78 -22.87
CA ALA A 267 15.47 10.11 -22.29
C ALA A 267 14.07 10.76 -22.46
N PRO A 268 13.57 11.54 -21.49
CA PRO A 268 12.27 12.16 -21.62
C PRO A 268 12.32 13.35 -22.59
N ALA A 269 11.36 13.42 -23.51
CA ALA A 269 10.92 14.69 -24.08
C ALA A 269 10.27 15.54 -22.97
N PRO A 270 10.41 16.87 -23.00
CA PRO A 270 9.87 17.73 -21.94
C PRO A 270 8.34 17.59 -21.85
N GLY A 271 7.83 17.41 -20.63
CA GLY A 271 6.38 17.43 -20.37
C GLY A 271 5.74 18.77 -20.77
N PRO A 272 4.41 18.83 -20.96
CA PRO A 272 3.76 20.01 -21.49
C PRO A 272 3.99 21.22 -20.58
N ASN A 273 4.66 22.24 -21.13
CA ASN A 273 4.97 23.47 -20.45
C ASN A 273 3.68 24.29 -20.21
N LEU A 274 3.20 24.29 -18.97
CA LEU A 274 1.95 24.97 -18.56
C LEU A 274 2.00 26.48 -18.80
N GLU A 275 3.18 27.10 -18.76
CA GLU A 275 3.39 28.50 -19.11
C GLU A 275 3.18 28.72 -20.61
N ALA A 276 3.73 27.85 -21.47
CA ALA A 276 3.52 27.93 -22.91
C ALA A 276 2.05 27.67 -23.30
N LEU A 277 1.35 26.79 -22.57
CA LEU A 277 -0.09 26.56 -22.73
C LEU A 277 -0.91 27.77 -22.27
N ALA A 278 -0.54 28.41 -21.16
CA ALA A 278 -1.19 29.64 -20.71
C ALA A 278 -0.99 30.78 -21.70
N ASP A 279 0.22 30.92 -22.26
CA ASP A 279 0.51 31.90 -23.30
C ASP A 279 -0.29 31.61 -24.58
N ALA A 280 -0.43 30.34 -24.98
CA ALA A 280 -1.27 29.93 -26.11
C ALA A 280 -2.77 30.22 -25.86
N VAL A 281 -3.25 30.06 -24.62
CA VAL A 281 -4.61 30.44 -24.22
C VAL A 281 -4.82 31.94 -24.28
N ILE A 282 -3.85 32.75 -23.83
CA ILE A 282 -3.88 34.22 -23.93
C ILE A 282 -3.88 34.68 -25.38
N ARG A 283 -3.13 33.99 -26.27
CA ARG A 283 -3.15 34.20 -27.73
C ARG A 283 -4.43 33.71 -28.42
N GLY A 284 -5.34 33.04 -27.70
CA GLY A 284 -6.64 32.61 -28.21
C GLY A 284 -6.68 31.25 -28.90
N GLU A 285 -5.58 30.48 -28.88
CA GLU A 285 -5.42 29.21 -29.62
C GLU A 285 -6.31 28.06 -29.07
N TYR A 286 -6.85 28.24 -27.87
CA TYR A 286 -7.66 27.25 -27.15
C TYR A 286 -9.15 27.61 -27.06
N GLY A 287 -9.62 28.62 -27.79
CA GLY A 287 -11.02 29.05 -27.77
C GLY A 287 -11.45 29.68 -26.43
N ASN A 288 -12.76 29.80 -26.22
CA ASN A 288 -13.35 30.44 -25.03
C ASN A 288 -14.35 29.52 -24.30
N GLY A 289 -14.63 29.84 -23.03
CA GLY A 289 -15.65 29.15 -22.23
C GLY A 289 -15.49 27.62 -22.17
N ALA A 290 -16.55 26.91 -22.58
CA ALA A 290 -16.63 25.46 -22.54
C ALA A 290 -15.66 24.75 -23.52
N GLU A 291 -15.34 25.39 -24.65
CA GLU A 291 -14.41 24.83 -25.64
C GLU A 291 -12.98 24.75 -25.08
N ARG A 292 -12.53 25.81 -24.42
CA ARG A 292 -11.24 25.85 -23.71
C ARG A 292 -11.14 24.77 -22.64
N ARG A 293 -12.24 24.55 -21.91
CA ARG A 293 -12.33 23.53 -20.87
C ARG A 293 -12.22 22.12 -21.44
N ASN A 294 -12.88 21.84 -22.56
CA ASN A 294 -12.78 20.55 -23.23
C ASN A 294 -11.38 20.30 -23.83
N ARG A 295 -10.75 21.33 -24.42
CA ARG A 295 -9.42 21.19 -25.06
C ARG A 295 -8.27 21.06 -24.05
N LEU A 296 -8.34 21.75 -22.92
CA LEU A 296 -7.33 21.67 -21.85
C LEU A 296 -7.57 20.49 -20.90
N GLY A 297 -8.80 19.95 -20.85
CA GLY A 297 -9.16 18.82 -20.01
C GLY A 297 -8.79 19.06 -18.55
N HIS A 298 -8.07 18.11 -17.95
CA HIS A 298 -7.62 18.20 -16.56
C HIS A 298 -6.60 19.33 -16.30
N LEU A 299 -5.95 19.87 -17.34
CA LEU A 299 -5.01 20.99 -17.22
C LEU A 299 -5.71 22.34 -17.18
N TYR A 300 -7.02 22.38 -17.41
CA TYR A 300 -7.79 23.62 -17.50
C TYR A 300 -7.60 24.50 -16.27
N ASP A 301 -7.76 23.95 -15.06
CA ASP A 301 -7.70 24.75 -13.83
C ASP A 301 -6.29 25.30 -13.58
N ALA A 302 -5.26 24.50 -13.86
CA ALA A 302 -3.86 24.89 -13.68
C ALA A 302 -3.44 25.97 -14.70
N VAL A 303 -3.80 25.80 -15.97
CA VAL A 303 -3.51 26.78 -17.03
C VAL A 303 -4.33 28.05 -16.83
N GLN A 304 -5.60 27.94 -16.46
CA GLN A 304 -6.47 29.10 -16.23
C GLN A 304 -6.03 29.92 -15.01
N ALA A 305 -5.47 29.30 -13.98
CA ALA A 305 -4.87 30.01 -12.85
C ALA A 305 -3.65 30.85 -13.26
N ILE A 306 -2.83 30.34 -14.19
CA ILE A 306 -1.68 31.07 -14.75
C ILE A 306 -2.15 32.22 -15.64
N VAL A 307 -3.13 31.97 -16.52
CA VAL A 307 -3.75 33.01 -17.36
C VAL A 307 -4.32 34.15 -16.51
N ASN A 308 -5.02 33.82 -15.41
CA ASN A 308 -5.57 34.83 -14.50
C ASN A 308 -4.48 35.65 -13.81
N ARG A 309 -3.34 35.02 -13.46
CA ARG A 309 -2.18 35.72 -12.88
C ARG A 309 -1.46 36.63 -13.88
N LYS A 310 -1.48 36.29 -15.18
CA LYS A 310 -0.85 37.09 -16.25
C LYS A 310 -1.71 38.27 -16.72
N LEU A 311 -3.02 38.21 -16.51
CA LEU A 311 -3.98 39.22 -16.95
C LEU A 311 -4.55 40.07 -15.80
N SER A 312 -4.09 39.83 -14.56
CA SER A 312 -4.31 40.68 -13.38
C SER A 312 -3.22 41.74 -13.26
#